data_AF-A0A4Y4G2X6-F1
#
_entry.id   AF-A0A4Y4G2X6-F1
#
_cell.length_a   1.000
_cell.length_b   1.000
_cell.length_c   1.000
_cell.angle_alpha   90.00
_cell.angle_beta   90.00
_cell.angle_gamma   90.00
#
_symmetry.space_group_name_H-M   'P 1'
#
loop_
_entity.id
_entity.type
_entity.pdbx_description
1 polymer ?
#
loop_
_entity_poly.entity_id
_entity_poly.type
_entity_poly.pdbx_seq_one_letter_code
_entity_poly.pdbx_strand_id
1 'polypeptide(L)'
;MTLTIQPYQYMKVNDIVDNLVHQYQSVNDLRTVSALQELAAEEIRETIPGDEPIVEQLILNIMDRRLRHRATEKMVQTLQAFIVPFATPNKKQIQQTFKKAKKLTLPDLSVVDWREYTFFAWNDVATRRKYILYYEQEELLGLVGDVSSPIVRGYCSICQHEENVTMFLALNKRHGDGRYTKKGNYICVDSLQCNRNLHERVLFDRFVTTIKN
;
A
#
# COMPACT_ATOMS: atom_id res chain seq x y z
N MET A 1 -22.50 13.34 -3.11
CA MET A 1 -21.44 13.13 -2.09
C MET A 1 -20.18 13.76 -2.65
N THR A 2 -19.21 14.16 -1.83
CA THR A 2 -17.90 14.58 -2.33
C THR A 2 -17.02 13.33 -2.51
N LEU A 3 -16.45 13.15 -3.70
CA LEU A 3 -15.51 12.07 -3.99
C LEU A 3 -14.40 11.99 -2.92
N THR A 4 -14.18 10.79 -2.41
CA THR A 4 -13.08 10.48 -1.47
C THR A 4 -12.41 9.18 -1.89
N ILE A 5 -11.09 9.20 -1.94
CA ILE A 5 -10.27 8.09 -2.42
C ILE A 5 -9.29 7.70 -1.31
N GLN A 6 -9.15 6.42 -1.04
CA GLN A 6 -8.14 5.89 -0.12
C GLN A 6 -6.80 5.71 -0.85
N PRO A 7 -5.65 5.79 -0.17
CA PRO A 7 -4.33 5.64 -0.78
C PRO A 7 -4.19 4.39 -1.66
N TYR A 8 -4.63 3.21 -1.19
CA TYR A 8 -4.58 1.97 -1.98
C TYR A 8 -5.46 2.02 -3.25
N GLN A 9 -6.59 2.73 -3.23
CA GLN A 9 -7.45 2.91 -4.41
C GLN A 9 -6.76 3.77 -5.46
N TYR A 10 -6.09 4.86 -5.01
CA TYR A 10 -5.28 5.69 -5.89
C TYR A 10 -4.13 4.88 -6.52
N MET A 11 -3.43 4.07 -5.73
CA MET A 11 -2.35 3.21 -6.23
C MET A 11 -2.86 2.19 -7.25
N LYS A 12 -4.01 1.55 -6.96
CA LYS A 12 -4.67 0.62 -7.90
C LYS A 12 -5.04 1.30 -9.22
N VAL A 13 -5.65 2.48 -9.18
CA VAL A 13 -5.99 3.24 -10.40
C VAL A 13 -4.73 3.60 -11.18
N ASN A 14 -3.66 4.03 -10.51
CA ASN A 14 -2.40 4.33 -11.18
C ASN A 14 -1.85 3.10 -11.91
N ASP A 15 -1.83 1.94 -11.24
CA ASP A 15 -1.38 0.68 -11.82
C ASP A 15 -2.22 0.23 -13.03
N ILE A 16 -3.56 0.35 -12.95
CA ILE A 16 -4.45 0.03 -14.09
C ILE A 16 -4.12 0.91 -15.30
N VAL A 17 -3.95 2.22 -15.11
CA VAL A 17 -3.62 3.15 -16.19
C VAL A 17 -2.23 2.85 -16.78
N ASP A 18 -1.23 2.64 -15.94
CA ASP A 18 0.13 2.34 -16.38
C ASP A 18 0.21 1.02 -17.15
N ASN A 19 -0.50 -0.01 -16.67
CA ASN A 19 -0.60 -1.31 -17.34
C ASN A 19 -1.30 -1.20 -18.70
N LEU A 20 -2.44 -0.50 -18.80
CA LEU A 20 -3.14 -0.31 -20.07
C LEU A 20 -2.25 0.40 -21.12
N VAL A 21 -1.56 1.47 -20.72
CA VAL A 21 -0.64 2.20 -21.62
C VAL A 21 0.59 1.39 -21.99
N HIS A 22 1.06 0.50 -21.11
CA HIS A 22 2.08 -0.48 -21.45
C HIS A 22 1.58 -1.42 -22.57
N GLN A 23 0.35 -1.94 -22.44
CA GLN A 23 -0.23 -2.85 -23.43
C GLN A 23 -0.43 -2.18 -24.80
N TYR A 24 -0.72 -0.89 -24.86
CA TYR A 24 -0.79 -0.17 -26.15
C TYR A 24 0.50 -0.20 -26.97
N GLN A 25 1.65 -0.44 -26.32
CA GLN A 25 2.96 -0.49 -26.98
C GLN A 25 3.29 -1.89 -27.51
N SER A 26 2.67 -2.93 -26.96
CA SER A 26 2.97 -4.33 -27.27
C SER A 26 1.85 -5.04 -28.04
N VAL A 27 0.60 -4.58 -27.93
CA VAL A 27 -0.58 -5.23 -28.53
C VAL A 27 -1.07 -4.47 -29.76
N ASN A 28 -1.09 -5.17 -30.91
CA ASN A 28 -1.54 -4.60 -32.19
C ASN A 28 -3.01 -4.94 -32.54
N ASP A 29 -3.56 -6.04 -32.01
CA ASP A 29 -4.92 -6.46 -32.33
C ASP A 29 -5.97 -5.52 -31.71
N LEU A 30 -6.85 -4.99 -32.55
CA LEU A 30 -7.83 -3.98 -32.15
C LEU A 30 -8.90 -4.51 -31.20
N ARG A 31 -9.28 -5.79 -31.34
CA ARG A 31 -10.30 -6.40 -30.48
C ARG A 31 -9.74 -6.65 -29.09
N THR A 32 -8.49 -7.13 -29.01
CA THR A 32 -7.77 -7.26 -27.73
C THR A 32 -7.62 -5.90 -27.05
N VAL A 33 -7.25 -4.84 -27.79
CA VAL A 33 -7.15 -3.49 -27.22
C VAL A 33 -8.50 -3.01 -26.68
N SER A 34 -9.61 -3.21 -27.42
CA SER A 34 -10.96 -2.84 -26.94
C SER A 34 -11.32 -3.58 -25.66
N ALA A 35 -11.04 -4.88 -25.58
CA ALA A 35 -11.31 -5.67 -24.38
C ALA A 35 -10.47 -5.19 -23.18
N LEU A 36 -9.19 -4.85 -23.39
CA LEU A 36 -8.32 -4.30 -22.34
C LEU A 36 -8.82 -2.93 -21.86
N GLN A 37 -9.32 -2.08 -22.77
CA GLN A 37 -9.92 -0.80 -22.46
C GLN A 37 -11.19 -0.95 -21.61
N GLU A 38 -12.08 -1.86 -22.01
CA GLU A 38 -13.32 -2.17 -21.27
C GLU A 38 -13.00 -2.69 -19.87
N LEU A 39 -12.07 -3.64 -19.75
CA LEU A 39 -11.62 -4.19 -18.47
C LEU A 39 -11.03 -3.10 -17.56
N ALA A 40 -10.14 -2.27 -18.09
CA ALA A 40 -9.54 -1.18 -17.32
C ALA A 40 -10.60 -0.18 -16.83
N ALA A 41 -11.60 0.14 -17.66
CA ALA A 41 -12.70 1.03 -17.28
C ALA A 41 -13.57 0.41 -16.17
N GLU A 42 -13.86 -0.89 -16.26
CA GLU A 42 -14.59 -1.64 -15.24
C GLU A 42 -13.82 -1.63 -13.90
N GLU A 43 -12.54 -2.01 -13.92
CA GLU A 43 -11.71 -2.05 -12.71
C GLU A 43 -11.57 -0.69 -12.03
N ILE A 44 -11.48 0.41 -12.79
CA ILE A 44 -11.44 1.78 -12.23
C ILE A 44 -12.77 2.11 -11.53
N ARG A 45 -13.91 1.80 -12.15
CA ARG A 45 -15.25 2.04 -11.57
C ARG A 45 -15.51 1.21 -10.32
N GLU A 46 -15.02 -0.03 -10.29
CA GLU A 46 -15.08 -0.86 -9.09
C GLU A 46 -14.18 -0.31 -7.97
N THR A 47 -13.01 0.21 -8.34
CA THR A 47 -12.03 0.73 -7.38
C THR A 47 -12.50 2.02 -6.72
N ILE A 48 -13.13 2.92 -7.49
CA ILE A 48 -13.68 4.19 -7.01
C ILE A 48 -15.20 4.15 -7.22
N PRO A 49 -15.99 3.61 -6.28
CA PRO A 49 -17.43 3.48 -6.44
C PRO A 49 -18.10 4.86 -6.41
N GLY A 50 -18.95 5.11 -7.39
CA GLY A 50 -19.70 6.36 -7.55
C GLY A 50 -19.75 6.80 -9.01
N ASP A 51 -20.62 7.77 -9.30
CA ASP A 51 -20.71 8.41 -10.62
C ASP A 51 -20.10 9.81 -10.52
N GLU A 52 -18.77 9.85 -10.54
CA GLU A 52 -17.99 11.09 -10.35
C GLU A 52 -17.40 11.54 -11.69
N PRO A 53 -17.74 12.74 -12.20
CA PRO A 53 -17.34 13.18 -13.54
C PRO A 53 -15.83 13.14 -13.80
N ILE A 54 -15.01 13.34 -12.78
CA ILE A 54 -13.55 13.28 -12.90
C ILE A 54 -13.04 11.86 -13.19
N VAL A 55 -13.71 10.83 -12.66
CA VAL A 55 -13.37 9.43 -12.90
C VAL A 55 -13.75 9.05 -14.33
N GLU A 56 -14.95 9.42 -14.79
CA GLU A 56 -15.34 9.19 -16.18
C GLU A 56 -14.45 9.96 -17.17
N GLN A 57 -14.03 11.18 -16.83
CA GLN A 57 -13.06 11.91 -17.66
C GLN A 57 -11.71 11.20 -17.72
N LEU A 58 -11.22 10.64 -16.61
CA LEU A 58 -10.01 9.83 -16.61
C LEU A 58 -10.18 8.61 -17.52
N ILE A 59 -11.29 7.89 -17.39
CA ILE A 59 -11.62 6.72 -18.23
C ILE A 59 -11.62 7.11 -19.70
N LEU A 60 -12.31 8.19 -20.09
CA LEU A 60 -12.33 8.67 -21.47
C LEU A 60 -10.92 9.00 -21.99
N ASN A 61 -10.08 9.62 -21.15
CA ASN A 61 -8.73 9.99 -21.53
C ASN A 61 -7.84 8.76 -21.78
N ILE A 62 -7.93 7.70 -20.96
CA ILE A 62 -7.09 6.51 -21.10
C ILE A 62 -7.42 5.67 -22.34
N MET A 63 -8.54 5.95 -23.02
CA MET A 63 -8.93 5.28 -24.28
C MET A 63 -8.12 5.75 -25.49
N ASP A 64 -7.33 6.82 -25.39
CA ASP A 64 -6.44 7.24 -26.47
C ASP A 64 -5.22 6.30 -26.55
N ARG A 65 -5.22 5.42 -27.57
CA ARG A 65 -4.12 4.48 -27.84
C ARG A 65 -2.78 5.13 -28.15
N ARG A 66 -2.75 6.43 -28.42
CA ARG A 66 -1.51 7.19 -28.67
C ARG A 66 -0.82 7.59 -27.37
N LEU A 67 -1.46 7.34 -26.21
CA LEU A 67 -0.87 7.59 -24.90
C LEU A 67 0.46 6.86 -24.74
N ARG A 68 1.37 7.53 -24.03
CA ARG A 68 2.68 7.02 -23.63
C ARG A 68 2.83 7.22 -22.14
N HIS A 69 3.69 6.43 -21.49
CA HIS A 69 3.89 6.46 -20.03
C HIS A 69 4.08 7.87 -19.45
N ARG A 70 4.79 8.78 -20.11
CA ARG A 70 4.97 10.16 -19.60
C ARG A 70 3.64 10.92 -19.38
N ALA A 71 2.56 10.54 -20.07
CA ALA A 71 1.26 11.18 -19.93
C ALA A 71 0.42 10.57 -18.79
N THR A 72 0.69 9.33 -18.35
CA THR A 72 -0.15 8.62 -17.36
C THR A 72 -0.06 9.26 -15.99
N GLU A 73 1.16 9.58 -15.54
CA GLU A 73 1.41 10.22 -14.24
C GLU A 73 0.57 11.49 -14.07
N LYS A 74 0.56 12.38 -15.08
CA LYS A 74 -0.19 13.64 -15.02
C LYS A 74 -1.70 13.43 -14.98
N MET A 75 -2.20 12.39 -15.65
CA MET A 75 -3.63 12.11 -15.69
C MET A 75 -4.13 11.65 -14.33
N VAL A 76 -3.43 10.70 -13.72
CA VAL A 76 -3.81 10.15 -12.41
C VAL A 76 -3.54 11.16 -11.29
N GLN A 77 -2.54 12.04 -11.42
CA GLN A 77 -2.28 13.13 -10.47
C GLN A 77 -3.51 14.02 -10.19
N THR A 78 -4.44 14.16 -11.13
CA THR A 78 -5.68 14.91 -10.90
C THR A 78 -6.52 14.36 -9.75
N LEU A 79 -6.41 13.05 -9.47
CA LEU A 79 -7.09 12.39 -8.36
C LEU A 79 -6.45 12.64 -7.00
N GLN A 80 -5.22 13.17 -6.93
CA GLN A 80 -4.51 13.37 -5.65
C GLN A 80 -5.24 14.33 -4.70
N ALA A 81 -6.01 15.28 -5.24
CA ALA A 81 -6.80 16.22 -4.44
C ALA A 81 -7.94 15.55 -3.66
N PHE A 82 -8.33 14.33 -4.05
CA PHE A 82 -9.43 13.57 -3.46
C PHE A 82 -8.95 12.46 -2.52
N ILE A 83 -7.63 12.30 -2.37
CA ILE A 83 -7.07 11.30 -1.45
C ILE A 83 -7.33 11.72 -0.02
N VAL A 84 -8.00 10.86 0.75
CA VAL A 84 -8.05 10.93 2.20
C VAL A 84 -6.72 10.40 2.73
N PRO A 85 -5.82 11.25 3.26
CA PRO A 85 -4.50 10.82 3.68
C PRO A 85 -4.58 9.88 4.88
N PHE A 86 -3.55 9.07 5.09
CA PHE A 86 -3.35 8.39 6.35
C PHE A 86 -3.36 9.42 7.50
N ALA A 87 -4.15 9.19 8.53
CA ALA A 87 -4.23 10.12 9.65
C ALA A 87 -2.86 10.23 10.35
N THR A 88 -2.26 11.41 10.33
CA THR A 88 -0.92 11.65 10.86
C THR A 88 -0.86 11.32 12.36
N PRO A 89 -0.12 10.27 12.77
CA PRO A 89 -0.02 9.92 14.18
C PRO A 89 0.96 10.87 14.87
N ASN A 90 0.58 11.40 16.03
CA ASN A 90 1.51 12.20 16.84
C ASN A 90 2.46 11.32 17.65
N LYS A 91 3.60 11.87 18.07
CA LYS A 91 4.64 11.12 18.81
C LYS A 91 4.10 10.43 20.07
N LYS A 92 3.13 11.04 20.78
CA LYS A 92 2.54 10.48 21.99
C LYS A 92 1.67 9.26 21.67
N GLN A 93 0.87 9.30 20.61
CA GLN A 93 0.09 8.15 20.13
C GLN A 93 1.02 6.99 19.77
N ILE A 94 2.10 7.25 19.01
CA ILE A 94 3.05 6.20 18.61
C ILE A 94 3.73 5.57 19.84
N GLN A 95 4.15 6.39 20.82
CA GLN A 95 4.69 5.90 22.08
C GLN A 95 3.68 5.06 22.88
N GLN A 96 2.40 5.43 22.85
CA GLN A 96 1.32 4.67 23.47
C GLN A 96 1.04 3.36 22.74
N THR A 97 1.17 3.30 21.42
CA THR A 97 1.07 2.06 20.64
C THR A 97 2.23 1.11 20.97
N PHE A 98 3.45 1.65 21.19
CA PHE A 98 4.65 0.87 21.45
C PHE A 98 5.23 1.05 22.86
N LYS A 99 4.40 1.00 23.93
CA LYS A 99 4.81 1.31 25.33
C LYS A 99 6.04 0.55 25.84
N LYS A 100 6.32 -0.64 25.30
CA LYS A 100 7.44 -1.50 25.72
C LYS A 100 8.77 -1.13 25.05
N ALA A 101 8.76 -0.29 24.02
CA ALA A 101 9.95 0.17 23.32
C ALA A 101 10.53 1.40 24.04
N LYS A 102 11.43 1.17 25.00
CA LYS A 102 12.02 2.23 25.87
C LYS A 102 12.80 3.32 25.12
N LYS A 103 13.28 3.04 23.90
CA LYS A 103 14.05 3.97 23.05
C LYS A 103 13.62 3.84 21.59
N LEU A 104 12.36 4.19 21.32
CA LEU A 104 11.82 4.17 19.97
C LEU A 104 12.42 5.29 19.13
N THR A 105 13.28 4.95 18.17
CA THR A 105 13.78 5.89 17.17
C THR A 105 12.70 6.11 16.12
N LEU A 106 12.15 7.32 16.05
CA LEU A 106 11.16 7.70 15.04
C LEU A 106 11.84 8.35 13.84
N PRO A 107 11.40 8.06 12.61
CA PRO A 107 11.78 8.87 11.46
C PRO A 107 11.20 10.29 11.59
N ASP A 108 11.68 11.21 10.76
CA ASP A 108 11.09 12.54 10.67
C ASP A 108 9.70 12.45 10.01
N LEU A 109 8.67 12.65 10.82
CA LEU A 109 7.27 12.58 10.37
C LEU A 109 6.83 13.83 9.60
N SER A 110 7.62 14.92 9.63
CA SER A 110 7.25 16.18 8.96
C SER A 110 7.44 16.16 7.45
N VAL A 111 8.25 15.22 6.95
CA VAL A 111 8.55 15.06 5.51
C VAL A 111 7.75 13.93 4.86
N VAL A 112 6.85 13.27 5.59
CA VAL A 112 6.06 12.14 5.10
C VAL A 112 4.85 12.65 4.31
N ASP A 113 4.71 12.22 3.07
CA ASP A 113 3.47 12.40 2.31
C ASP A 113 2.45 11.32 2.66
N TRP A 114 1.54 11.62 3.58
CA TRP A 114 0.55 10.69 4.10
C TRP A 114 -0.49 10.21 3.07
N ARG A 115 -0.54 10.82 1.87
CA ARG A 115 -1.40 10.38 0.77
C ARG A 115 -0.90 9.07 0.14
N GLU A 116 0.35 8.69 0.38
CA GLU A 116 0.96 7.48 -0.17
C GLU A 116 0.84 6.26 0.75
N TYR A 117 0.19 6.37 1.92
CA TYR A 117 0.23 5.33 2.94
C TYR A 117 -1.15 4.78 3.27
N THR A 118 -1.34 3.47 3.10
CA THR A 118 -2.44 2.72 3.73
C THR A 118 -2.04 2.25 5.12
N PHE A 119 -0.76 1.98 5.33
CA PHE A 119 -0.14 1.72 6.63
C PHE A 119 1.22 2.42 6.67
N PHE A 120 1.67 2.86 7.83
CA PHE A 120 2.98 3.48 7.99
C PHE A 120 3.96 2.52 8.65
N ALA A 121 5.17 2.37 8.12
CA ALA A 121 6.17 1.50 8.73
C ALA A 121 7.58 2.01 8.52
N TRP A 122 8.45 1.73 9.49
CA TRP A 122 9.86 2.08 9.42
C TRP A 122 10.73 0.99 10.04
N ASN A 123 11.99 0.97 9.60
CA ASN A 123 13.02 0.08 10.12
C ASN A 123 13.85 0.82 11.18
N ASP A 124 13.96 0.24 12.36
CA ASP A 124 14.95 0.63 13.36
C ASP A 124 16.19 -0.25 13.19
N VAL A 125 17.23 0.34 12.59
CA VAL A 125 18.50 -0.35 12.29
C VAL A 125 19.21 -0.79 13.56
N ALA A 126 19.12 -0.01 14.65
CA ALA A 126 19.84 -0.29 15.89
C ALA A 126 19.31 -1.56 16.57
N THR A 127 17.99 -1.79 16.49
CA THR A 127 17.35 -2.97 17.09
C THR A 127 17.01 -4.07 16.09
N ARG A 128 17.27 -3.85 14.79
CA ARG A 128 16.84 -4.72 13.67
C ARG A 128 15.36 -5.06 13.75
N ARG A 129 14.54 -4.04 14.01
CA ARG A 129 13.09 -4.19 14.09
C ARG A 129 12.40 -3.37 13.04
N LYS A 130 11.27 -3.86 12.57
CA LYS A 130 10.31 -3.06 11.82
C LYS A 130 9.11 -2.77 12.70
N TYR A 131 8.70 -1.51 12.72
CA TYR A 131 7.49 -1.04 13.36
C TYR A 131 6.48 -0.72 12.27
N ILE A 132 5.24 -1.19 12.44
CA ILE A 132 4.14 -1.00 11.51
C ILE A 132 2.99 -0.38 12.29
N LEU A 133 2.44 0.72 11.79
CA LEU A 133 1.29 1.46 12.29
C LEU A 133 0.18 1.40 11.26
N TYR A 134 -1.05 1.23 11.73
CA TYR A 134 -2.23 1.23 10.87
C TYR A 134 -3.46 1.56 11.70
N TYR A 135 -4.53 1.98 11.01
CA TYR A 135 -5.82 2.26 11.63
C TYR A 135 -6.79 1.12 11.39
N GLU A 136 -7.49 0.73 12.45
CA GLU A 136 -8.60 -0.23 12.46
C GLU A 136 -9.71 0.41 13.29
N GLN A 137 -10.89 0.64 12.69
CA GLN A 137 -12.01 1.34 13.35
C GLN A 137 -11.58 2.67 14.01
N GLU A 138 -10.77 3.47 13.31
CA GLU A 138 -10.20 4.75 13.78
C GLU A 138 -9.20 4.66 14.94
N GLU A 139 -8.92 3.46 15.46
CA GLU A 139 -7.90 3.25 16.48
C GLU A 139 -6.52 3.04 15.85
N LEU A 140 -5.50 3.75 16.37
CA LEU A 140 -4.11 3.56 15.95
C LEU A 140 -3.51 2.32 16.61
N LEU A 141 -3.35 1.27 15.83
CA LEU A 141 -2.74 0.01 16.24
C LEU A 141 -1.33 -0.12 15.69
N GLY A 142 -0.57 -1.07 16.24
CA GLY A 142 0.78 -1.32 15.77
C GLY A 142 1.25 -2.76 15.91
N LEU A 143 2.10 -3.17 14.97
CA LEU A 143 2.86 -4.40 14.99
C LEU A 143 4.34 -4.07 15.11
N VAL A 144 5.06 -4.91 15.84
CA VAL A 144 6.52 -4.85 15.92
C VAL A 144 7.07 -6.25 15.74
N GLY A 145 8.13 -6.35 14.96
CA GLY A 145 8.77 -7.61 14.66
C GLY A 145 10.26 -7.45 14.39
N ASP A 146 11.01 -8.52 14.64
CA ASP A 146 12.40 -8.61 14.22
C ASP A 146 12.44 -8.77 12.70
N VAL A 147 13.37 -8.09 12.03
CA VAL A 147 13.67 -8.29 10.61
C VAL A 147 15.00 -9.01 10.48
N SER A 148 15.06 -10.01 9.60
CA SER A 148 16.25 -10.84 9.43
C SER A 148 17.08 -10.45 8.21
N SER A 149 18.25 -11.08 8.07
CA SER A 149 19.06 -11.05 6.87
C SER A 149 19.24 -12.50 6.39
N PRO A 150 19.33 -12.75 5.06
CA PRO A 150 19.51 -11.79 3.97
C PRO A 150 18.23 -11.10 3.50
N ILE A 151 18.39 -9.98 2.80
CA ILE A 151 17.35 -9.43 1.91
C ILE A 151 17.39 -10.26 0.63
N VAL A 152 16.23 -10.73 0.19
CA VAL A 152 16.09 -11.56 -1.02
C VAL A 152 15.06 -10.95 -1.94
N ARG A 153 15.17 -11.24 -3.24
CA ARG A 153 14.11 -10.94 -4.20
C ARG A 153 13.00 -11.98 -4.05
N GLY A 154 11.75 -11.55 -3.92
CA GLY A 154 10.62 -12.47 -3.78
C GLY A 154 9.29 -11.76 -3.52
N TYR A 155 8.21 -12.52 -3.43
CA TYR A 155 6.87 -11.96 -3.21
C TYR A 155 6.66 -11.51 -1.77
N CYS A 156 6.21 -10.26 -1.61
CA CYS A 156 5.82 -9.70 -0.33
C CYS A 156 4.44 -10.20 0.11
N SER A 157 4.30 -10.67 1.35
CA SER A 157 3.01 -11.15 1.86
C SER A 157 1.99 -10.04 2.15
N ILE A 158 2.37 -8.76 2.08
CA ILE A 158 1.47 -7.61 2.25
C ILE A 158 0.93 -7.16 0.90
N CYS A 159 1.80 -6.68 0.00
CA CYS A 159 1.38 -6.12 -1.28
C CYS A 159 1.24 -7.16 -2.39
N GLN A 160 1.71 -8.40 -2.18
CA GLN A 160 1.69 -9.48 -3.18
C GLN A 160 2.47 -9.20 -4.46
N HIS A 161 3.40 -8.24 -4.43
CA HIS A 161 4.33 -7.95 -5.52
C HIS A 161 5.72 -8.52 -5.25
N GLU A 162 6.45 -8.81 -6.32
CA GLU A 162 7.86 -9.19 -6.25
C GLU A 162 8.70 -7.96 -5.87
N GLU A 163 9.35 -8.02 -4.72
CA GLU A 163 10.17 -6.94 -4.20
C GLU A 163 11.44 -7.44 -3.52
N ASN A 164 12.28 -6.50 -3.09
CA ASN A 164 13.29 -6.80 -2.09
C ASN A 164 12.61 -7.01 -0.73
N VAL A 165 12.55 -8.25 -0.29
CA VAL A 165 11.83 -8.68 0.92
C VAL A 165 12.78 -9.20 2.00
N THR A 166 12.33 -9.10 3.24
CA THR A 166 12.97 -9.69 4.43
C THR A 166 11.93 -10.43 5.26
N MET A 167 12.34 -11.52 5.93
CA MET A 167 11.47 -12.18 6.89
C MET A 167 11.25 -11.28 8.09
N PHE A 168 10.00 -10.90 8.31
CA PHE A 168 9.50 -10.20 9.49
C PHE A 168 8.93 -11.21 10.47
N LEU A 169 9.41 -11.23 11.72
CA LEU A 169 8.95 -12.12 12.79
C LEU A 169 8.32 -11.29 13.90
N ALA A 170 6.99 -11.36 14.05
CA ALA A 170 6.26 -10.56 15.02
C ALA A 170 6.57 -10.93 16.47
N LEU A 171 6.66 -9.90 17.32
CA LEU A 171 6.88 -10.03 18.75
C LEU A 171 5.55 -10.04 19.51
N ASN A 172 4.72 -11.06 19.24
CA ASN A 172 3.45 -11.24 19.96
C ASN A 172 3.66 -12.12 21.21
N LYS A 173 3.01 -11.75 22.33
CA LYS A 173 2.92 -12.61 23.52
C LYS A 173 1.72 -13.55 23.36
N ARG A 174 1.93 -14.87 23.50
CA ARG A 174 0.85 -15.76 23.96
C ARG A 174 0.76 -15.68 25.48
N HIS A 175 -0.44 -15.54 26.01
CA HIS A 175 -0.71 -15.83 27.42
C HIS A 175 -0.53 -17.33 27.65
N GLY A 176 0.20 -17.73 28.69
CA GLY A 176 0.00 -19.04 29.32
C GLY A 176 1.22 -19.90 29.61
N ASP A 177 2.20 -20.03 28.71
CA ASP A 177 3.06 -21.25 28.80
C ASP A 177 4.56 -21.08 28.46
N GLY A 178 5.07 -19.84 28.45
CA GLY A 178 6.50 -19.56 28.24
C GLY A 178 7.08 -19.90 26.85
N ARG A 179 6.32 -20.58 25.98
CA ARG A 179 6.69 -20.90 24.59
C ARG A 179 6.25 -19.78 23.64
N TYR A 180 7.22 -19.13 23.00
CA TYR A 180 7.00 -18.14 21.95
C TYR A 180 6.89 -18.83 20.59
N THR A 181 5.71 -18.83 19.96
CA THR A 181 5.62 -19.12 18.52
C THR A 181 5.90 -17.82 17.76
N LYS A 182 7.06 -17.72 17.10
CA LYS A 182 7.36 -16.62 16.19
C LYS A 182 6.52 -16.80 14.93
N LYS A 183 5.60 -15.88 14.68
CA LYS A 183 4.86 -15.82 13.41
C LYS A 183 5.46 -14.75 12.53
N GLY A 184 5.59 -15.06 11.25
CA GLY A 184 6.24 -14.16 10.32
C GLY A 184 6.08 -14.59 8.88
N ASN A 185 6.41 -13.65 8.00
CA ASN A 185 6.43 -13.85 6.56
C ASN A 185 7.42 -12.86 5.94
N TYR A 186 7.76 -13.10 4.68
CA TYR A 186 8.54 -12.16 3.88
C TYR A 186 7.69 -10.94 3.52
N ILE A 187 8.20 -9.76 3.86
CA ILE A 187 7.58 -8.47 3.52
C ILE A 187 8.63 -7.52 2.95
N CYS A 188 8.18 -6.50 2.22
CA CYS A 188 9.08 -5.49 1.64
C CYS A 188 9.98 -4.85 2.70
N VAL A 189 11.25 -4.67 2.34
CA VAL A 189 12.20 -3.89 3.13
C VAL A 189 11.79 -2.42 3.13
N ASP A 190 11.51 -1.89 1.94
CA ASP A 190 10.97 -0.55 1.72
C ASP A 190 9.45 -0.56 1.91
N SER A 191 9.00 0.11 2.97
CA SER A 191 7.58 0.18 3.31
C SER A 191 6.82 1.23 2.51
N LEU A 192 7.48 2.24 1.93
CA LEU A 192 6.83 3.17 1.00
C LEU A 192 6.52 2.46 -0.31
N GLN A 193 7.50 1.75 -0.89
CA GLN A 193 7.26 0.94 -2.09
C GLN A 193 6.19 -0.12 -1.84
N CYS A 194 6.17 -0.73 -0.66
CA CYS A 194 5.10 -1.67 -0.28
C CYS A 194 3.71 -1.04 -0.31
N ASN A 195 3.56 0.23 0.10
CA ASN A 195 2.29 0.93 0.03
C ASN A 195 1.93 1.32 -1.41
N ARG A 196 2.91 1.72 -2.23
CA ARG A 196 2.71 2.00 -3.65
C ARG A 196 2.22 0.78 -4.43
N ASN A 197 2.68 -0.42 -4.06
CA ASN A 197 2.25 -1.68 -4.66
C ASN A 197 0.99 -2.28 -3.97
N LEU A 198 0.42 -1.62 -2.97
CA LEU A 198 -0.75 -2.14 -2.25
C LEU A 198 -2.03 -1.63 -2.91
N HIS A 199 -2.67 -2.49 -3.72
CA HIS A 199 -3.84 -2.12 -4.51
C HIS A 199 -5.17 -2.43 -3.82
N GLU A 200 -5.15 -3.21 -2.74
CA GLU A 200 -6.34 -3.55 -1.96
C GLU A 200 -6.02 -3.59 -0.46
N ARG A 201 -6.80 -2.85 0.34
CA ARG A 201 -6.67 -2.81 1.80
C ARG A 201 -6.77 -4.20 2.44
N VAL A 202 -7.63 -5.06 1.89
CA VAL A 202 -7.87 -6.41 2.43
C VAL A 202 -6.59 -7.27 2.48
N LEU A 203 -5.62 -7.04 1.59
CA LEU A 203 -4.36 -7.79 1.59
C LEU A 203 -3.52 -7.48 2.83
N PHE A 204 -3.45 -6.20 3.21
CA PHE A 204 -2.82 -5.78 4.45
C PHE A 204 -3.56 -6.33 5.68
N ASP A 205 -4.89 -6.26 5.71
CA ASP A 205 -5.69 -6.77 6.84
C ASP A 205 -5.56 -8.29 7.02
N ARG A 206 -5.47 -9.05 5.92
CA ARG A 206 -5.15 -10.48 5.95
C ARG A 206 -3.77 -10.73 6.57
N PHE A 207 -2.75 -9.97 6.15
CA PHE A 207 -1.42 -10.07 6.76
C PHE A 207 -1.46 -9.81 8.27
N VAL A 208 -2.11 -8.72 8.70
CA VAL A 208 -2.26 -8.38 10.12
C VAL A 208 -2.93 -9.53 10.88
N THR A 209 -4.03 -10.07 10.36
CA THR A 209 -4.77 -11.20 10.94
C THR A 209 -3.90 -12.46 11.06
N THR A 210 -3.16 -12.82 10.00
CA THR A 210 -2.25 -13.98 10.00
C THR A 210 -1.14 -13.86 11.04
N ILE A 211 -0.63 -12.65 11.25
CA ILE A 211 0.45 -12.37 12.18
C ILE A 211 -0.04 -12.28 13.63
N LYS A 212 -1.25 -11.74 13.87
CA LYS A 212 -1.84 -11.57 15.21
C LYS A 212 -2.36 -12.88 15.81
N ASN A 213 -3.05 -13.70 15.02
CA ASN A 213 -3.55 -15.02 15.45
C ASN A 213 -2.39 -15.96 15.78
#